data_AF-A0A8C5Y8D4-F1
#
_entry.id   AF-A0A8C5Y8D4-F1
#
_cell.length_a   1.000
_cell.length_b   1.000
_cell.length_c   1.000
_cell.angle_alpha   90.00
_cell.angle_beta   90.00
_cell.angle_gamma   90.00
#
_symmetry.space_group_name_H-M   'P 1'
#
loop_
_entity.id
_entity.type
_entity.pdbx_description
1 polymer ?
#
loop_
_entity_poly.entity_id
_entity_poly.type
_entity_poly.pdbx_seq_one_letter_code
_entity_poly.pdbx_strand_id
1 'polypeptide(L)'
;MKTLMRHGLAVCLALTTMCTSLLLVYSSLGGQKERPPQQQQQQQQQQQAPATGSAQQAAESSPQPRPGAPAGPRPLDGYLGVADHKPLKMHCGDCALVTSSGHLLRSQQGPQIDQTECVIRMNDAPTRGYGRDVGNRTSLRVIAHSSIQRILRNRHDLLNVSQGTVFIFWGPSSYMRRDGKGQVYNNLQLLSQVLPRLKAFMITRHKMLQFDELFKQETGKDRKISNTWLSTGWFTMTIALELCDRINVYGMVPPDFCRDPNHPSVPYHYYEPFGPDECTMYLSHERGRKGSHHRFITEKRVFKNWARTFNIHFFQPDWKPESLAISHPEGKPVF
;
A
#
# COMPACT_ATOMS: atom_id res chain seq x y z
N MET A 1 -33.95 40.34 -38.81
CA MET A 1 -34.39 39.92 -37.46
C MET A 1 -34.88 38.47 -37.34
N LYS A 2 -35.29 37.76 -38.40
CA LYS A 2 -35.78 36.36 -38.29
C LYS A 2 -34.68 35.27 -38.20
N THR A 3 -33.44 35.56 -38.58
CA THR A 3 -32.32 34.58 -38.59
C THR A 3 -31.56 34.49 -37.27
N LEU A 4 -31.56 35.55 -36.45
CA LEU A 4 -30.90 35.56 -35.13
C LEU A 4 -31.68 34.74 -34.08
N MET A 5 -33.02 34.75 -34.13
CA MET A 5 -33.85 33.96 -33.21
C MET A 5 -33.77 32.44 -33.47
N ARG A 6 -33.52 32.00 -34.72
CA ARG A 6 -33.37 30.58 -35.05
C ARG A 6 -32.06 29.98 -34.52
N HIS A 7 -30.98 30.76 -34.50
CA HIS A 7 -29.71 30.34 -33.91
C HIS A 7 -29.77 30.35 -32.38
N GLY A 8 -30.45 31.32 -31.77
CA GLY A 8 -30.69 31.34 -30.32
C GLY A 8 -31.49 30.14 -29.81
N LEU A 9 -32.54 29.72 -30.54
CA LEU A 9 -33.33 28.54 -30.17
C LEU A 9 -32.55 27.23 -30.32
N ALA A 10 -31.73 27.09 -31.37
CA ALA A 10 -30.93 25.90 -31.61
C ALA A 10 -29.82 25.73 -30.54
N VAL A 11 -29.18 26.83 -30.12
CA VAL A 11 -28.18 26.81 -29.04
C VAL A 11 -28.83 26.52 -27.68
N CYS A 12 -30.03 27.05 -27.41
CA CYS A 12 -30.78 26.70 -26.20
C CYS A 12 -31.21 25.23 -26.16
N LEU A 13 -31.65 24.64 -27.28
CA LEU A 13 -32.03 23.22 -27.35
C LEU A 13 -30.83 22.28 -27.21
N ALA A 14 -29.66 22.67 -27.71
CA ALA A 14 -28.42 21.90 -27.53
C ALA A 14 -27.91 21.95 -26.08
N LEU A 15 -28.02 23.11 -25.41
CA LEU A 15 -27.62 23.26 -24.01
C LEU A 15 -28.57 22.55 -23.05
N THR A 16 -29.88 22.56 -23.30
CA THR A 16 -30.85 21.83 -22.47
C THR A 16 -30.73 20.32 -22.63
N THR A 17 -30.46 19.81 -23.84
CA THR A 17 -30.20 18.37 -24.05
C THR A 17 -28.87 17.90 -23.47
N MET A 18 -27.83 18.74 -23.47
CA MET A 18 -26.58 18.44 -22.76
C MET A 18 -26.76 18.45 -21.23
N CYS A 19 -27.55 19.38 -20.68
CA CYS A 19 -27.84 19.44 -19.24
C CYS A 19 -28.73 18.29 -18.75
N THR A 20 -29.73 17.84 -19.51
CA THR A 20 -30.55 16.67 -19.14
C THR A 20 -29.76 15.37 -19.24
N SER A 21 -28.82 15.28 -20.18
CA SER A 21 -27.88 14.15 -20.30
C SER A 21 -26.90 14.10 -19.11
N LEU A 22 -26.36 15.25 -18.68
CA LEU A 22 -25.50 15.33 -17.50
C LEU A 22 -26.26 15.00 -16.21
N LEU A 23 -27.52 15.44 -16.07
CA LEU A 23 -28.37 15.14 -14.93
C LEU A 23 -28.76 13.66 -14.87
N LEU A 24 -29.01 12.98 -16.01
CA LEU A 24 -29.27 11.53 -16.05
C LEU A 24 -28.02 10.72 -15.68
N VAL A 25 -26.82 11.16 -16.09
CA VAL A 25 -25.55 10.52 -15.68
C VAL A 25 -25.28 10.73 -14.18
N TYR A 26 -25.60 11.90 -13.62
CA TYR A 26 -25.48 12.14 -12.18
C TYR A 26 -26.55 11.44 -11.34
N SER A 27 -27.77 11.26 -11.88
CA SER A 27 -28.87 10.54 -11.20
C SER A 27 -28.65 9.02 -11.18
N SER A 28 -27.90 8.48 -12.15
CA SER A 28 -27.49 7.06 -12.15
C SER A 28 -26.32 6.75 -11.20
N LEU A 29 -25.71 7.77 -10.59
CA LEU A 29 -24.57 7.63 -9.65
C LEU A 29 -24.95 7.95 -8.19
N GLY A 30 -26.20 8.33 -7.92
CA GLY A 30 -26.66 8.70 -6.59
C GLY A 30 -27.97 8.01 -6.21
N GLY A 31 -27.89 6.86 -5.54
CA GLY A 31 -29.04 6.34 -4.78
C GLY A 31 -29.20 4.82 -4.74
N GLN A 32 -28.37 4.14 -3.96
CA GLN A 32 -28.87 2.98 -3.21
C GLN A 32 -28.61 3.24 -1.72
N LYS A 33 -29.70 3.61 -1.05
CA LYS A 33 -29.80 3.74 0.40
C LYS A 33 -30.08 2.34 0.94
N GLU A 34 -29.03 1.57 1.22
CA GLU A 34 -29.18 0.28 1.89
C GLU A 34 -29.69 0.49 3.33
N ARG A 35 -30.85 -0.09 3.63
CA ARG A 35 -31.41 -0.19 4.98
C ARG A 35 -30.60 -1.26 5.76
N PRO A 36 -30.32 -1.06 7.05
CA PRO A 36 -29.62 -2.08 7.85
C PRO A 36 -30.55 -3.28 8.11
N PRO A 37 -30.06 -4.53 8.03
CA PRO A 37 -30.84 -5.69 8.46
C PRO A 37 -30.96 -5.71 10.00
N GLN A 38 -32.19 -5.89 10.46
CA GLN A 38 -32.54 -6.16 11.85
C GLN A 38 -31.88 -7.46 12.33
N GLN A 39 -31.33 -7.42 13.54
CA GLN A 39 -30.91 -8.61 14.28
C GLN A 39 -32.13 -9.47 14.58
N GLN A 40 -32.18 -10.67 14.00
CA GLN A 40 -32.98 -11.77 14.54
C GLN A 40 -32.04 -12.73 15.25
N GLN A 41 -32.06 -12.68 16.58
CA GLN A 41 -31.59 -13.75 17.44
C GLN A 41 -32.42 -15.00 17.14
N GLN A 42 -31.79 -16.05 16.62
CA GLN A 42 -32.27 -17.41 16.77
C GLN A 42 -31.36 -18.14 17.74
N GLN A 43 -31.91 -18.41 18.93
CA GLN A 43 -31.42 -19.39 19.87
C GLN A 43 -31.43 -20.76 19.18
N GLN A 44 -30.29 -21.46 19.15
CA GLN A 44 -30.27 -22.90 18.97
C GLN A 44 -29.85 -23.56 20.27
N GLN A 45 -30.82 -24.25 20.87
CA GLN A 45 -30.70 -25.13 22.01
C GLN A 45 -29.73 -26.28 21.73
N GLN A 46 -28.91 -26.59 22.72
CA GLN A 46 -28.16 -27.83 22.86
C GLN A 46 -29.10 -29.05 22.84
N GLN A 47 -28.79 -30.03 22.01
CA GLN A 47 -29.17 -31.42 22.24
C GLN A 47 -27.91 -32.29 22.21
N GLN A 48 -27.65 -32.91 23.37
CA GLN A 48 -26.66 -33.96 23.57
C GLN A 48 -27.14 -35.27 22.95
N ALA A 49 -26.23 -36.00 22.31
CA ALA A 49 -26.31 -37.46 22.13
C ALA A 49 -24.88 -38.05 22.24
N PRO A 50 -24.73 -39.30 22.70
CA PRO A 50 -23.51 -39.78 23.36
C PRO A 50 -22.46 -40.29 22.36
N ALA A 51 -21.18 -40.10 22.71
CA ALA A 51 -20.06 -40.69 22.00
C ALA A 51 -19.58 -41.95 22.72
N THR A 52 -19.74 -43.10 22.08
CA THR A 52 -18.96 -44.32 22.28
C THR A 52 -18.12 -44.54 21.03
N GLY A 53 -16.83 -44.86 21.19
CA GLY A 53 -15.98 -45.27 20.07
C GLY A 53 -14.56 -44.72 20.14
N SER A 54 -13.72 -45.44 20.88
CA SER A 54 -12.26 -45.37 20.85
C SER A 54 -11.67 -45.70 19.47
N ALA A 55 -10.76 -44.87 18.95
CA ALA A 55 -9.77 -45.29 17.96
C ALA A 55 -8.52 -44.41 18.05
N GLN A 56 -7.40 -45.04 18.45
CA GLN A 56 -6.06 -44.46 18.43
C GLN A 56 -5.65 -44.15 16.98
N GLN A 57 -5.23 -42.91 16.72
CA GLN A 57 -4.48 -42.55 15.50
C GLN A 57 -2.99 -42.49 15.82
N ALA A 58 -2.24 -43.33 15.12
CA ALA A 58 -0.79 -43.35 15.11
C ALA A 58 -0.24 -42.03 14.52
N ALA A 59 0.70 -41.41 15.22
CA ALA A 59 1.39 -40.21 14.79
C ALA A 59 2.45 -40.57 13.72
N GLU A 60 2.25 -40.11 12.48
CA GLU A 60 3.29 -40.06 11.46
C GLU A 60 4.29 -38.94 11.80
N SER A 61 5.50 -39.33 12.19
CA SER A 61 6.59 -38.42 12.47
C SER A 61 7.08 -37.76 11.17
N SER A 62 6.85 -36.46 11.03
CA SER A 62 7.52 -35.65 9.99
C SER A 62 9.04 -35.64 10.21
N PRO A 63 9.89 -35.76 9.17
CA PRO A 63 11.33 -35.77 9.34
C PRO A 63 11.84 -34.40 9.79
N GLN A 64 12.62 -34.36 10.88
CA GLN A 64 13.30 -33.14 11.29
C GLN A 64 14.38 -32.71 10.27
N PRO A 65 14.50 -31.40 9.94
CA PRO A 65 15.52 -30.92 9.03
C PRO A 65 16.92 -30.97 9.67
N ARG A 66 17.92 -31.34 8.85
CA ARG A 66 19.33 -31.45 9.26
C ARG A 66 19.87 -30.08 9.74
N PRO A 67 20.66 -30.02 10.83
CA PRO A 67 21.33 -28.79 11.24
C PRO A 67 22.43 -28.42 10.24
N GLY A 68 22.39 -27.20 9.70
CA GLY A 68 23.52 -26.61 8.97
C GLY A 68 23.28 -26.16 7.51
N ALA A 69 22.11 -26.40 6.94
CA ALA A 69 21.74 -25.71 5.69
C ALA A 69 21.21 -24.30 6.03
N PRO A 70 21.61 -23.22 5.33
CA PRO A 70 20.93 -21.94 5.45
C PRO A 70 19.46 -22.19 5.13
N ALA A 71 18.58 -21.96 6.11
CA ALA A 71 17.15 -22.01 5.87
C ALA A 71 16.86 -20.95 4.80
N GLY A 72 16.55 -21.39 3.57
CA GLY A 72 16.15 -20.47 2.51
C GLY A 72 15.01 -19.56 2.97
N PRO A 73 14.78 -18.41 2.31
CA PRO A 73 13.82 -17.43 2.79
C PRO A 73 12.48 -18.08 3.12
N ARG A 74 12.03 -17.88 4.37
CA ARG A 74 10.75 -18.40 4.83
C ARG A 74 9.64 -17.77 3.98
N PRO A 75 8.60 -18.55 3.60
CA PRO A 75 7.45 -17.97 2.91
C PRO A 75 6.83 -16.86 3.73
N LEU A 76 6.54 -15.72 3.09
CA LEU A 76 5.79 -14.64 3.73
C LEU A 76 4.31 -14.96 3.69
N ASP A 77 3.68 -14.95 4.85
CA ASP A 77 2.25 -15.17 4.97
C ASP A 77 1.45 -14.02 4.36
N GLY A 78 0.40 -14.37 3.62
CA GLY A 78 -0.55 -13.40 3.10
C GLY A 78 -0.22 -12.76 1.76
N TYR A 79 0.88 -13.15 1.09
CA TYR A 79 1.24 -12.70 -0.26
C TYR A 79 1.17 -13.86 -1.25
N LEU A 80 0.17 -13.85 -2.13
CA LEU A 80 -0.18 -14.97 -2.98
C LEU A 80 0.20 -14.70 -4.44
N GLY A 81 0.94 -15.61 -5.08
CA GLY A 81 1.22 -15.56 -6.50
C GLY A 81 -0.06 -15.56 -7.34
N VAL A 82 -0.15 -14.63 -8.29
CA VAL A 82 -1.33 -14.50 -9.15
C VAL A 82 -1.42 -15.68 -10.12
N ALA A 83 -0.29 -16.13 -10.67
CA ALA A 83 -0.22 -17.21 -11.64
C ALA A 83 -0.27 -18.61 -11.01
N ASP A 84 0.48 -18.83 -9.95
CA ASP A 84 0.75 -20.17 -9.40
C ASP A 84 0.18 -20.40 -7.99
N HIS A 85 -0.39 -19.36 -7.37
CA HIS A 85 -0.93 -19.38 -6.01
C HIS A 85 0.09 -19.83 -4.95
N LYS A 86 1.38 -19.68 -5.22
CA LYS A 86 2.42 -19.97 -4.24
C LYS A 86 2.67 -18.75 -3.35
N PRO A 87 3.04 -18.95 -2.09
CA PRO A 87 3.43 -17.84 -1.22
C PRO A 87 4.72 -17.19 -1.70
N LEU A 88 4.86 -15.89 -1.50
CA LEU A 88 6.10 -15.16 -1.77
C LEU A 88 7.23 -15.69 -0.87
N LYS A 89 8.41 -15.92 -1.45
CA LYS A 89 9.64 -16.21 -0.73
C LYS A 89 10.68 -15.16 -1.12
N MET A 90 10.98 -14.26 -0.20
CA MET A 90 11.94 -13.17 -0.40
C MET A 90 12.48 -12.73 0.96
N HIS A 91 13.77 -12.43 1.04
CA HIS A 91 14.43 -11.83 2.20
C HIS A 91 15.63 -11.04 1.66
N CYS A 92 15.95 -9.93 2.33
CA CYS A 92 17.10 -9.10 2.00
C CYS A 92 17.78 -8.64 3.30
N GLY A 93 19.10 -8.65 3.36
CA GLY A 93 19.83 -8.08 4.50
C GLY A 93 19.74 -6.55 4.53
N ASP A 94 19.80 -5.90 3.37
CA ASP A 94 19.75 -4.43 3.27
C ASP A 94 18.75 -3.97 2.19
N CYS A 95 17.85 -3.06 2.58
CA CYS A 95 16.80 -2.55 1.70
C CYS A 95 16.88 -1.03 1.56
N ALA A 96 16.74 -0.55 0.32
CA ALA A 96 16.50 0.86 0.01
C ALA A 96 15.02 1.01 -0.35
N LEU A 97 14.24 1.62 0.53
CA LEU A 97 12.84 1.97 0.29
C LEU A 97 12.78 3.39 -0.25
N VAL A 98 12.50 3.52 -1.54
CA VAL A 98 12.44 4.81 -2.24
C VAL A 98 10.99 5.25 -2.32
N THR A 99 10.63 6.33 -1.61
CA THR A 99 9.29 6.91 -1.72
C THR A 99 9.12 7.64 -3.05
N SER A 100 7.96 8.28 -3.24
CA SER A 100 7.71 9.15 -4.38
C SER A 100 8.00 10.63 -4.12
N SER A 101 8.48 11.03 -2.93
CA SER A 101 8.54 12.46 -2.53
C SER A 101 9.43 13.31 -3.44
N GLY A 102 9.04 14.57 -3.65
CA GLY A 102 9.86 15.58 -4.33
C GLY A 102 11.18 15.91 -3.64
N HIS A 103 11.35 15.55 -2.36
CA HIS A 103 12.64 15.69 -1.66
C HIS A 103 13.79 14.89 -2.30
N LEU A 104 13.48 13.90 -3.13
CA LEU A 104 14.48 13.15 -3.87
C LEU A 104 15.13 13.96 -5.01
N LEU A 105 14.47 15.00 -5.52
CA LEU A 105 14.99 15.79 -6.64
C LEU A 105 16.33 16.45 -6.30
N ARG A 106 17.32 16.27 -7.17
CA ARG A 106 18.70 16.75 -7.04
C ARG A 106 19.46 16.19 -5.83
N SER A 107 18.96 15.12 -5.22
CA SER A 107 19.65 14.46 -4.10
C SER A 107 20.91 13.70 -4.52
N GLN A 108 21.00 13.29 -5.78
CA GLN A 108 22.10 12.49 -6.32
C GLN A 108 22.32 11.14 -5.61
N GLN A 109 21.28 10.60 -4.97
CA GLN A 109 21.35 9.35 -4.20
C GLN A 109 21.27 8.08 -5.05
N GLY A 110 21.07 8.22 -6.37
CA GLY A 110 20.88 7.09 -7.26
C GLY A 110 21.98 6.02 -7.17
N PRO A 111 23.28 6.38 -7.19
CA PRO A 111 24.36 5.41 -7.03
C PRO A 111 24.31 4.66 -5.69
N GLN A 112 23.98 5.33 -4.60
CA GLN A 112 23.88 4.72 -3.27
C GLN A 112 22.68 3.76 -3.19
N ILE A 113 21.52 4.18 -3.70
CA ILE A 113 20.31 3.35 -3.78
C ILE A 113 20.57 2.09 -4.61
N ASP A 114 21.24 2.23 -5.75
CA ASP A 114 21.53 1.11 -6.66
C ASP A 114 22.62 0.16 -6.13
N GLN A 115 23.32 0.49 -5.04
CA GLN A 115 24.26 -0.44 -4.38
C GLN A 115 23.58 -1.32 -3.34
N THR A 116 22.37 -0.97 -2.88
CA THR A 116 21.63 -1.77 -1.90
C THR A 116 21.16 -3.09 -2.50
N GLU A 117 21.12 -4.15 -1.68
CA GLU A 117 20.71 -5.50 -2.12
C GLU A 117 19.31 -5.47 -2.75
N CYS A 118 18.34 -4.91 -2.03
CA CYS A 118 16.96 -4.77 -2.48
C CYS A 118 16.50 -3.32 -2.59
N VAL A 119 16.00 -2.92 -3.76
CA VAL A 119 15.37 -1.60 -3.95
C VAL A 119 13.86 -1.75 -4.03
N ILE A 120 13.14 -1.12 -3.10
CA ILE A 120 11.68 -1.16 -2.99
C ILE A 120 11.09 0.16 -3.49
N ARG A 121 10.16 0.08 -4.44
CA ARG A 121 9.45 1.26 -5.01
C ARG A 121 7.94 1.11 -4.92
N MET A 122 7.22 2.22 -5.12
CA MET A 122 5.77 2.27 -5.01
C MET A 122 5.10 2.66 -6.33
N ASN A 123 3.94 2.06 -6.61
CA ASN A 123 3.03 2.44 -7.68
C ASN A 123 3.75 2.63 -9.03
N ASP A 124 3.51 3.75 -9.70
CA ASP A 124 4.04 4.13 -11.01
C ASP A 124 5.24 5.09 -10.94
N ALA A 125 5.92 5.17 -9.77
CA ALA A 125 7.09 6.01 -9.61
C ALA A 125 8.22 5.59 -10.58
N PRO A 126 8.61 6.43 -11.55
CA PRO A 126 9.51 6.06 -12.64
C PRO A 126 10.99 6.24 -12.25
N THR A 127 11.88 5.42 -12.80
CA THR A 127 13.33 5.63 -12.68
C THR A 127 13.91 6.39 -13.87
N ARG A 128 13.35 6.19 -15.06
CA ARG A 128 13.82 6.82 -16.29
C ARG A 128 13.71 8.35 -16.19
N GLY A 129 14.82 9.03 -16.45
CA GLY A 129 14.94 10.48 -16.31
C GLY A 129 15.28 10.97 -14.90
N TYR A 130 15.17 10.10 -13.90
CA TYR A 130 15.43 10.41 -12.49
C TYR A 130 16.57 9.59 -11.88
N GLY A 131 17.20 8.69 -12.66
CA GLY A 131 18.16 7.71 -12.16
C GLY A 131 19.35 8.27 -11.38
N ARG A 132 19.76 9.53 -11.63
CA ARG A 132 20.80 10.21 -10.82
C ARG A 132 20.37 10.39 -9.36
N ASP A 133 19.09 10.66 -9.14
CA ASP A 133 18.53 10.96 -7.83
C ASP A 133 17.92 9.73 -7.17
N VAL A 134 17.19 8.92 -7.94
CA VAL A 134 16.39 7.82 -7.39
C VAL A 134 16.92 6.43 -7.73
N GLY A 135 17.99 6.33 -8.52
CA GLY A 135 18.54 5.06 -9.00
C GLY A 135 17.73 4.44 -10.14
N ASN A 136 18.26 3.39 -10.75
CA ASN A 136 17.63 2.67 -11.86
C ASN A 136 17.14 1.26 -11.49
N ARG A 137 17.62 0.69 -10.38
CA ARG A 137 17.24 -0.67 -9.95
C ARG A 137 15.87 -0.67 -9.25
N THR A 138 15.17 -1.79 -9.37
CA THR A 138 13.95 -2.11 -8.61
C THR A 138 13.93 -3.61 -8.36
N SER A 139 13.96 -4.04 -7.10
CA SER A 139 13.83 -5.45 -6.71
C SER A 139 12.39 -5.81 -6.37
N LEU A 140 11.67 -4.88 -5.72
CA LEU A 140 10.27 -5.02 -5.33
C LEU A 140 9.49 -3.75 -5.66
N ARG A 141 8.27 -3.90 -6.18
CA ARG A 141 7.34 -2.80 -6.38
C ARG A 141 5.97 -3.08 -5.75
N VAL A 142 5.55 -2.23 -4.83
CA VAL A 142 4.25 -2.32 -4.15
C VAL A 142 3.25 -1.39 -4.82
N ILE A 143 2.12 -1.93 -5.28
CA ILE A 143 1.21 -1.26 -6.20
C ILE A 143 -0.21 -1.26 -5.65
N ALA A 144 -0.80 -0.07 -5.50
CA ALA A 144 -2.21 0.07 -5.23
C ALA A 144 -3.05 -0.28 -6.46
N HIS A 145 -4.22 -0.87 -6.24
CA HIS A 145 -5.20 -1.20 -7.28
C HIS A 145 -5.53 0.00 -8.20
N SER A 146 -5.57 1.21 -7.65
CA SER A 146 -5.84 2.45 -8.38
C SER A 146 -4.72 2.87 -9.33
N SER A 147 -3.50 2.35 -9.15
CA SER A 147 -2.33 2.66 -9.97
C SER A 147 -2.17 1.72 -11.17
N ILE A 148 -2.94 0.62 -11.24
CA ILE A 148 -2.78 -0.41 -12.27
C ILE A 148 -2.92 0.15 -13.68
N GLN A 149 -3.89 1.03 -13.92
CA GLN A 149 -4.08 1.61 -15.25
C GLN A 149 -2.87 2.47 -15.68
N ARG A 150 -2.24 3.20 -14.75
CA ARG A 150 -1.03 4.00 -15.06
C ARG A 150 0.15 3.10 -15.38
N ILE A 151 0.32 2.02 -14.61
CA ILE A 151 1.38 1.03 -14.84
C ILE A 151 1.19 0.29 -16.18
N LEU A 152 -0.05 -0.10 -16.52
CA LEU A 152 -0.36 -0.76 -17.80
C LEU A 152 -0.20 0.18 -19.01
N ARG A 153 -0.30 1.50 -18.83
CA ARG A 153 0.03 2.48 -19.88
C ARG A 153 1.55 2.60 -20.04
N ASN A 154 2.29 2.63 -18.93
CA ASN A 154 3.75 2.71 -18.91
C ASN A 154 4.40 1.32 -19.00
N ARG A 155 4.04 0.55 -20.05
CA ARG A 155 4.46 -0.86 -20.23
C ARG A 155 5.97 -1.06 -20.22
N HIS A 156 6.74 -0.04 -20.59
CA HIS A 156 8.20 -0.11 -20.59
C HIS A 156 8.76 -0.44 -19.21
N ASP A 157 8.19 0.09 -18.13
CA ASP A 157 8.67 -0.24 -16.78
C ASP A 157 8.30 -1.68 -16.43
N LEU A 158 7.07 -2.14 -16.73
CA LEU A 158 6.71 -3.55 -16.53
C LEU A 158 7.58 -4.52 -17.35
N LEU A 159 7.92 -4.18 -18.59
CA LEU A 159 8.65 -5.05 -19.51
C LEU A 159 10.16 -5.02 -19.27
N ASN A 160 10.76 -3.84 -19.07
CA ASN A 160 12.21 -3.68 -18.88
C ASN A 160 12.65 -4.08 -17.46
N VAL A 161 11.80 -3.84 -16.45
CA VAL A 161 12.07 -4.21 -15.05
C VAL A 161 11.73 -5.70 -14.79
N SER A 162 11.09 -6.41 -15.74
CA SER A 162 10.62 -7.79 -15.54
C SER A 162 11.71 -8.84 -15.30
N GLN A 163 13.00 -8.53 -15.49
CA GLN A 163 14.08 -9.48 -15.22
C GLN A 163 14.39 -9.55 -13.72
N GLY A 164 13.49 -10.16 -12.96
CA GLY A 164 13.72 -10.54 -11.57
C GLY A 164 12.88 -9.78 -10.54
N THR A 165 12.30 -8.63 -10.91
CA THR A 165 11.49 -7.81 -9.99
C THR A 165 10.19 -8.48 -9.57
N VAL A 166 9.90 -8.37 -8.28
CA VAL A 166 8.64 -8.81 -7.66
C VAL A 166 7.65 -7.65 -7.64
N PHE A 167 6.40 -7.91 -8.00
CA PHE A 167 5.32 -6.93 -7.95
C PHE A 167 4.25 -7.40 -6.96
N ILE A 168 3.97 -6.61 -5.93
CA ILE A 168 2.92 -6.89 -4.94
C ILE A 168 1.77 -5.90 -5.15
N PHE A 169 0.59 -6.42 -5.47
CA PHE A 169 -0.62 -5.63 -5.68
C PHE A 169 -1.54 -5.69 -4.47
N TRP A 170 -2.08 -4.53 -4.07
CA TRP A 170 -3.02 -4.42 -2.95
C TRP A 170 -4.25 -3.62 -3.34
N GLY A 171 -5.39 -3.92 -2.73
CA GLY A 171 -6.62 -3.19 -3.01
C GLY A 171 -7.84 -3.71 -2.24
N PRO A 172 -8.99 -3.05 -2.41
CA PRO A 172 -10.24 -3.51 -1.81
C PRO A 172 -10.60 -4.91 -2.29
N SER A 173 -11.20 -5.71 -1.41
CA SER A 173 -11.60 -7.09 -1.74
C SER A 173 -12.55 -7.17 -2.94
N SER A 174 -13.35 -6.13 -3.22
CA SER A 174 -14.23 -6.07 -4.39
C SER A 174 -13.47 -6.07 -5.73
N TYR A 175 -12.28 -5.47 -5.78
CA TYR A 175 -11.43 -5.41 -6.97
C TYR A 175 -10.47 -6.60 -7.07
N MET A 176 -10.08 -7.17 -5.93
CA MET A 176 -9.07 -8.23 -5.82
C MET A 176 -9.66 -9.65 -5.73
N ARG A 177 -10.99 -9.82 -5.73
CA ARG A 177 -11.66 -11.12 -5.63
C ARG A 177 -11.40 -12.01 -6.86
N ARG A 178 -11.33 -13.32 -6.63
CA ARG A 178 -10.92 -14.35 -7.61
C ARG A 178 -12.08 -15.05 -8.33
N ASP A 179 -13.32 -14.69 -8.02
CA ASP A 179 -14.54 -15.31 -8.55
C ASP A 179 -14.97 -14.74 -9.92
N GLY A 180 -14.02 -14.19 -10.69
CA GLY A 180 -14.28 -13.54 -11.97
C GLY A 180 -14.87 -12.14 -11.87
N LYS A 181 -15.26 -11.64 -10.69
CA LYS A 181 -15.81 -10.28 -10.52
C LYS A 181 -14.75 -9.23 -10.12
N GLY A 182 -13.54 -9.66 -9.74
CA GLY A 182 -12.47 -8.76 -9.34
C GLY A 182 -11.72 -8.22 -10.55
N GLN A 183 -12.13 -7.07 -11.06
CA GLN A 183 -11.57 -6.48 -12.29
C GLN A 183 -10.04 -6.37 -12.26
N VAL A 184 -9.47 -6.04 -11.10
CA VAL A 184 -8.01 -5.94 -10.95
C VAL A 184 -7.37 -7.32 -10.96
N TYR A 185 -7.89 -8.27 -10.19
CA TYR A 185 -7.37 -9.64 -10.19
C TYR A 185 -7.41 -10.26 -11.60
N ASN A 186 -8.52 -10.09 -12.31
CA ASN A 186 -8.69 -10.59 -13.68
C ASN A 186 -7.63 -10.00 -14.63
N ASN A 187 -7.37 -8.68 -14.54
CA ASN A 187 -6.33 -8.03 -15.34
C ASN A 187 -4.93 -8.56 -15.00
N LEU A 188 -4.63 -8.80 -13.72
CA LEU A 188 -3.35 -9.36 -13.29
C LEU A 188 -3.18 -10.81 -13.74
N GLN A 189 -4.27 -11.59 -13.73
CA GLN A 189 -4.28 -12.96 -14.23
C GLN A 189 -3.96 -13.00 -15.72
N LEU A 190 -4.61 -12.15 -16.52
CA LEU A 190 -4.32 -12.00 -17.94
C LEU A 190 -2.88 -11.55 -18.18
N LEU A 191 -2.40 -10.54 -17.43
CA LEU A 191 -1.03 -10.05 -17.56
C LEU A 191 0.00 -11.15 -17.25
N SER A 192 -0.27 -11.98 -16.25
CA SER A 192 0.63 -13.10 -15.88
C SER A 192 0.65 -14.21 -16.93
N GLN A 193 -0.44 -14.37 -17.69
CA GLN A 193 -0.48 -15.30 -18.85
C GLN A 193 0.32 -14.74 -20.03
N VAL A 194 0.20 -13.44 -20.31
CA VAL A 194 0.90 -12.76 -21.42
C VAL A 194 2.39 -12.57 -21.14
N LEU A 195 2.77 -12.40 -19.86
CA LEU A 195 4.14 -12.22 -19.41
C LEU A 195 4.52 -13.33 -18.42
N PRO A 196 4.84 -14.56 -18.87
CA PRO A 196 5.09 -15.70 -17.98
C PRO A 196 6.25 -15.53 -16.99
N ARG A 197 7.17 -14.59 -17.27
CA ARG A 197 8.29 -14.25 -16.37
C ARG A 197 7.92 -13.22 -15.30
N LEU A 198 6.73 -12.62 -15.37
CA LEU A 198 6.26 -11.64 -14.41
C LEU A 198 6.01 -12.29 -13.05
N LYS A 199 6.71 -11.82 -12.03
CA LYS A 199 6.49 -12.23 -10.64
C LYS A 199 5.44 -11.35 -9.97
N ALA A 200 4.16 -11.59 -10.29
CA ALA A 200 3.03 -10.86 -9.73
C ALA A 200 2.41 -11.58 -8.51
N PHE A 201 2.29 -10.85 -7.41
CA PHE A 201 1.68 -11.30 -6.16
C PHE A 201 0.56 -10.35 -5.75
N MET A 202 -0.42 -10.86 -5.02
CA MET A 202 -1.47 -10.06 -4.41
C MET A 202 -1.47 -10.22 -2.89
N ILE A 203 -1.82 -9.14 -2.19
CA ILE A 203 -2.08 -9.20 -0.75
C ILE A 203 -3.45 -9.85 -0.56
N THR A 204 -3.50 -10.91 0.24
CA THR A 204 -4.75 -11.63 0.53
C THR A 204 -5.71 -10.80 1.39
N ARG A 205 -6.99 -11.15 1.37
CA ARG A 205 -7.99 -10.51 2.23
C ARG A 205 -7.63 -10.61 3.72
N HIS A 206 -7.08 -11.74 4.15
CA HIS A 206 -6.68 -11.92 5.56
C HIS A 206 -5.53 -10.98 5.92
N LYS A 207 -4.50 -10.90 5.07
CA LYS A 207 -3.37 -10.00 5.26
C LYS A 207 -3.76 -8.52 5.26
N MET A 208 -4.71 -8.12 4.41
CA MET A 208 -5.30 -6.77 4.45
C MET A 208 -5.95 -6.45 5.81
N LEU A 209 -6.60 -7.43 6.46
CA LEU A 209 -7.18 -7.23 7.79
C LEU A 209 -6.09 -7.15 8.87
N GLN A 210 -5.01 -7.91 8.74
CA GLN A 210 -3.85 -7.79 9.64
C GLN A 210 -3.20 -6.40 9.54
N PHE A 211 -3.08 -5.83 8.35
CA PHE A 211 -2.59 -4.44 8.20
C PHE A 211 -3.53 -3.41 8.82
N ASP A 212 -4.85 -3.60 8.68
CA ASP A 212 -5.86 -2.75 9.35
C ASP A 212 -5.72 -2.84 10.89
N GLU A 213 -5.54 -4.04 11.42
CA GLU A 213 -5.41 -4.28 12.86
C GLU A 213 -4.08 -3.71 13.41
N LEU A 214 -2.97 -3.91 12.71
CA LEU A 214 -1.68 -3.29 13.07
C LEU A 214 -1.81 -1.76 13.14
N PHE A 215 -2.45 -1.13 12.15
CA PHE A 215 -2.66 0.31 12.17
C PHE A 215 -3.49 0.75 13.39
N LYS A 216 -4.53 -0.01 13.72
CA LYS A 216 -5.36 0.26 14.89
C LYS A 216 -4.57 0.13 16.18
N GLN A 217 -3.73 -0.90 16.32
CA GLN A 217 -2.88 -1.10 17.51
C GLN A 217 -1.86 0.01 17.67
N GLU A 218 -1.22 0.43 16.58
CA GLU A 218 -0.19 1.48 16.59
C GLU A 218 -0.74 2.89 16.83
N THR A 219 -2.00 3.14 16.46
CA THR A 219 -2.56 4.50 16.41
C THR A 219 -3.76 4.72 17.32
N GLY A 220 -4.38 3.65 17.82
CA GLY A 220 -5.69 3.68 18.46
C GLY A 220 -6.85 4.02 17.52
N LYS A 221 -6.61 4.16 16.20
CA LYS A 221 -7.61 4.57 15.22
C LYS A 221 -8.01 3.40 14.34
N ASP A 222 -9.30 3.10 14.31
CA ASP A 222 -9.83 2.13 13.35
C ASP A 222 -10.00 2.78 11.98
N ARG A 223 -9.36 2.18 10.96
CA ARG A 223 -9.41 2.66 9.58
C ARG A 223 -10.83 2.70 9.01
N LYS A 224 -11.62 1.64 9.25
CA LYS A 224 -12.99 1.51 8.71
C LYS A 224 -13.92 2.50 9.37
N ILE A 225 -13.85 2.62 10.70
CA ILE A 225 -14.68 3.57 11.47
C ILE A 225 -14.33 5.00 11.09
N SER A 226 -13.04 5.30 10.87
CA SER A 226 -12.60 6.64 10.44
C SER A 226 -12.80 6.91 8.94
N ASN A 227 -13.33 5.95 8.18
CA ASN A 227 -13.52 5.99 6.73
C ASN A 227 -12.26 6.42 5.96
N THR A 228 -11.11 5.88 6.35
CA THR A 228 -9.80 6.20 5.74
C THR A 228 -9.27 5.03 4.91
N TRP A 229 -8.21 5.28 4.15
CA TRP A 229 -7.40 4.26 3.51
C TRP A 229 -5.97 4.34 4.02
N LEU A 230 -5.35 3.18 4.24
CA LEU A 230 -3.91 3.10 4.45
C LEU A 230 -3.21 3.49 3.15
N SER A 231 -2.11 4.24 3.26
CA SER A 231 -1.33 4.61 2.07
C SER A 231 -0.53 3.43 1.52
N THR A 232 -0.07 3.52 0.27
CA THR A 232 0.93 2.55 -0.24
C THR A 232 2.21 2.59 0.60
N GLY A 233 2.55 3.74 1.20
CA GLY A 233 3.66 3.88 2.12
C GLY A 233 3.51 3.00 3.36
N TRP A 234 2.31 2.93 3.95
CA TRP A 234 2.00 2.01 5.05
C TRP A 234 2.25 0.56 4.66
N PHE A 235 1.63 0.09 3.59
CA PHE A 235 1.82 -1.29 3.12
C PHE A 235 3.30 -1.58 2.85
N THR A 236 4.01 -0.66 2.21
CA THR A 236 5.42 -0.86 1.85
C THR A 236 6.33 -0.89 3.08
N MET A 237 6.10 -0.04 4.08
CA MET A 237 6.87 -0.06 5.33
C MET A 237 6.63 -1.36 6.11
N THR A 238 5.38 -1.83 6.22
CA THR A 238 5.09 -3.09 6.90
C THR A 238 5.66 -4.29 6.15
N ILE A 239 5.57 -4.30 4.82
CA ILE A 239 6.20 -5.33 3.97
C ILE A 239 7.73 -5.32 4.18
N ALA A 240 8.37 -4.15 4.25
CA ALA A 240 9.81 -4.04 4.46
C ALA A 240 10.24 -4.60 5.82
N LEU A 241 9.45 -4.39 6.89
CA LEU A 241 9.71 -4.99 8.21
C LEU A 241 9.69 -6.53 8.20
N GLU A 242 8.93 -7.15 7.31
CA GLU A 242 8.86 -8.61 7.18
C GLU A 242 9.98 -9.17 6.28
N LEU A 243 10.57 -8.33 5.42
CA LEU A 243 11.51 -8.73 4.37
C LEU A 243 12.97 -8.40 4.67
N CYS A 244 13.22 -7.33 5.42
CA CYS A 244 14.51 -6.66 5.46
C CYS A 244 15.11 -6.67 6.87
N ASP A 245 16.41 -6.97 7.00
CA ASP A 245 17.11 -6.83 8.29
C ASP A 245 17.46 -5.36 8.58
N ARG A 246 17.71 -4.56 7.53
CA ARG A 246 17.94 -3.11 7.58
C ARG A 246 17.12 -2.38 6.51
N ILE A 247 16.53 -1.25 6.87
CA ILE A 247 15.69 -0.44 5.97
C ILE A 247 16.22 0.99 5.91
N ASN A 248 16.70 1.39 4.73
CA ASN A 248 17.08 2.76 4.41
C ASN A 248 15.95 3.41 3.60
N VAL A 249 15.25 4.37 4.20
CA VAL A 249 14.10 5.07 3.63
C VAL A 249 14.55 6.39 3.01
N TYR A 250 14.34 6.55 1.71
CA TYR A 250 14.72 7.77 0.96
C TYR A 250 13.48 8.58 0.59
N GLY A 251 13.52 9.89 0.80
CA GLY A 251 12.43 10.79 0.41
C GLY A 251 11.28 10.81 1.41
N MET A 252 11.54 10.70 2.70
CA MET A 252 10.47 10.74 3.71
C MET A 252 10.79 11.80 4.75
N VAL A 253 9.95 12.82 4.85
CA VAL A 253 10.05 13.85 5.89
C VAL A 253 9.53 13.34 7.26
N PRO A 254 10.01 13.90 8.39
CA PRO A 254 9.48 13.56 9.71
C PRO A 254 8.01 14.02 9.87
N PRO A 255 7.23 13.42 10.80
CA PRO A 255 5.78 13.68 10.93
C PRO A 255 5.41 15.13 11.27
N ASP A 256 6.33 15.90 11.83
CA ASP A 256 6.19 17.29 12.24
C ASP A 256 6.71 18.29 11.21
N PHE A 257 7.32 17.83 10.11
CA PHE A 257 7.91 18.69 9.07
C PHE A 257 6.96 19.79 8.56
N CYS A 258 5.73 19.43 8.21
CA CYS A 258 4.74 20.38 7.69
C CYS A 258 4.13 21.32 8.75
N ARG A 259 4.63 21.30 9.99
CA ARG A 259 4.26 22.28 11.02
C ARG A 259 5.21 23.47 11.04
N ASP A 260 6.43 23.32 10.52
CA ASP A 260 7.39 24.40 10.43
C ASP A 260 6.97 25.36 9.31
N PRO A 261 6.65 26.64 9.59
CA PRO A 261 6.25 27.59 8.55
C PRO A 261 7.36 27.87 7.52
N ASN A 262 8.61 27.54 7.83
CA ASN A 262 9.77 27.78 6.97
C ASN A 262 10.23 26.52 6.21
N HIS A 263 9.45 25.43 6.23
CA HIS A 263 9.82 24.22 5.51
C HIS A 263 9.97 24.50 4.00
N PRO A 264 10.94 23.88 3.31
CA PRO A 264 11.02 24.01 1.85
C PRO A 264 9.79 23.37 1.20
N SER A 265 9.25 24.02 0.17
CA SER A 265 8.19 23.45 -0.65
C SER A 265 8.78 22.56 -1.73
N VAL A 266 8.20 21.38 -1.90
CA VAL A 266 8.56 20.40 -2.94
C VAL A 266 7.28 19.80 -3.53
N PRO A 267 7.30 19.35 -4.80
CA PRO A 267 6.16 18.63 -5.35
C PRO A 267 5.92 17.33 -4.55
N TYR A 268 4.65 16.94 -4.42
CA TYR A 268 4.25 15.70 -3.75
C TYR A 268 4.91 14.47 -4.37
N HIS A 269 5.09 14.47 -5.70
CA HIS A 269 5.82 13.46 -6.43
C HIS A 269 7.03 14.05 -7.17
N TYR A 270 8.21 13.42 -7.09
CA TYR A 270 9.40 13.87 -7.83
C TYR A 270 9.20 13.87 -9.36
N TYR A 271 8.27 13.05 -9.85
CA TYR A 271 7.99 12.89 -11.27
C TYR A 271 6.79 13.71 -11.78
N GLU A 272 6.19 14.53 -10.90
CA GLU A 272 5.09 15.44 -11.24
C GLU A 272 5.47 16.85 -10.77
N PRO A 273 6.39 17.55 -11.47
CA PRO A 273 6.89 18.87 -11.04
C PRO A 273 5.80 19.95 -10.97
N PHE A 274 4.72 19.77 -11.74
CA PHE A 274 3.52 20.63 -11.71
C PHE A 274 2.40 20.05 -10.85
N GLY A 275 2.69 19.00 -10.08
CA GLY A 275 1.77 18.40 -9.13
C GLY A 275 1.56 19.27 -7.90
N PRO A 276 0.67 18.84 -6.99
CA PRO A 276 0.43 19.58 -5.75
C PRO A 276 1.66 19.57 -4.84
N ASP A 277 1.78 20.59 -3.99
CA ASP A 277 2.80 20.65 -2.94
C ASP A 277 2.65 19.49 -1.94
N GLU A 278 3.78 18.94 -1.47
CA GLU A 278 3.80 17.76 -0.61
C GLU A 278 3.06 17.99 0.72
N CYS A 279 3.35 19.09 1.42
CA CYS A 279 2.74 19.38 2.71
C CYS A 279 1.25 19.70 2.58
N THR A 280 0.86 20.40 1.50
CA THR A 280 -0.54 20.63 1.16
C THR A 280 -1.30 19.32 0.99
N MET A 281 -0.73 18.35 0.26
CA MET A 281 -1.30 17.00 0.12
C MET A 281 -1.40 16.27 1.45
N TYR A 282 -0.33 16.27 2.24
CA TYR A 282 -0.31 15.60 3.54
C TYR A 282 -1.36 16.16 4.49
N LEU A 283 -1.44 17.48 4.63
CA LEU A 283 -2.39 18.14 5.53
C LEU A 283 -3.84 17.97 5.07
N SER A 284 -4.10 18.07 3.76
CA SER A 284 -5.43 17.85 3.18
C SER A 284 -5.94 16.43 3.47
N HIS A 285 -5.12 15.41 3.19
CA HIS A 285 -5.48 14.01 3.45
C HIS A 285 -5.59 13.71 4.95
N GLU A 286 -4.64 14.21 5.77
CA GLU A 286 -4.65 13.99 7.22
C GLU A 286 -5.90 14.56 7.88
N ARG A 287 -6.46 15.66 7.38
CA ARG A 287 -7.68 16.31 7.91
C ARG A 287 -8.97 15.81 7.26
N GLY A 288 -8.88 15.04 6.19
CA GLY A 288 -10.03 14.50 5.47
C GLY A 288 -11.01 13.74 6.38
N ARG A 289 -12.30 13.90 6.11
CA ARG A 289 -13.41 13.23 6.81
C ARG A 289 -14.38 12.48 5.88
N LYS A 290 -14.26 12.69 4.56
CA LYS A 290 -15.10 12.08 3.52
C LYS A 290 -14.24 11.83 2.28
N GLY A 291 -14.51 10.74 1.56
CA GLY A 291 -13.77 10.36 0.34
C GLY A 291 -12.55 9.48 0.61
N SER A 292 -11.72 9.30 -0.42
CA SER A 292 -10.50 8.47 -0.31
C SER A 292 -9.35 9.31 0.21
N HIS A 293 -9.20 9.40 1.52
CA HIS A 293 -8.09 10.10 2.17
C HIS A 293 -7.23 9.15 3.02
N HIS A 294 -5.96 9.55 3.19
CA HIS A 294 -4.95 8.81 3.92
C HIS A 294 -4.59 9.53 5.21
N ARG A 295 -3.98 8.83 6.16
CA ARG A 295 -3.49 9.45 7.40
C ARG A 295 -1.97 9.55 7.38
N PHE A 296 -1.43 10.23 6.37
CA PHE A 296 0.01 10.28 6.10
C PHE A 296 0.86 10.73 7.29
N ILE A 297 0.40 11.70 8.08
CA ILE A 297 1.13 12.21 9.24
C ILE A 297 0.99 11.23 10.42
N THR A 298 -0.19 10.63 10.58
CA THR A 298 -0.37 9.57 11.58
C THR A 298 0.53 8.36 11.27
N GLU A 299 0.57 7.89 10.01
CA GLU A 299 1.44 6.79 9.57
C GLU A 299 2.93 7.11 9.80
N LYS A 300 3.39 8.31 9.42
CA LYS A 300 4.78 8.76 9.68
C LYS A 300 5.13 8.77 11.17
N ARG A 301 4.17 9.06 12.06
CA ARG A 301 4.41 8.98 13.51
C ARG A 301 4.66 7.54 13.96
N VAL A 302 3.95 6.58 13.38
CA VAL A 302 4.22 5.15 13.61
C VAL A 302 5.61 4.78 13.09
N PHE A 303 5.98 5.21 11.88
CA PHE A 303 7.31 4.91 11.33
C PHE A 303 8.44 5.51 12.17
N LYS A 304 8.25 6.74 12.70
CA LYS A 304 9.16 7.35 13.68
C LYS A 304 9.31 6.49 14.93
N ASN A 305 8.22 5.90 15.43
CA ASN A 305 8.27 5.00 16.59
C ASN A 305 8.94 3.66 16.26
N TRP A 306 8.62 3.06 15.11
CA TRP A 306 9.28 1.84 14.64
C TRP A 306 10.78 2.01 14.49
N ALA A 307 11.26 3.16 14.01
CA ALA A 307 12.68 3.46 13.91
C ALA A 307 13.42 3.59 15.26
N ARG A 308 12.71 3.57 16.40
CA ARG A 308 13.32 3.46 17.73
C ARG A 308 13.62 2.01 18.12
N THR A 309 12.97 1.05 17.48
CA THR A 309 13.01 -0.37 17.84
C THR A 309 13.64 -1.22 16.73
N PHE A 310 13.35 -0.89 15.47
CA PHE A 310 13.82 -1.58 14.29
C PHE A 310 14.94 -0.77 13.61
N ASN A 311 15.75 -1.47 12.80
CA ASN A 311 16.88 -0.91 12.08
C ASN A 311 16.43 -0.10 10.84
N ILE A 312 15.83 1.06 11.09
CA ILE A 312 15.27 1.96 10.07
C ILE A 312 16.03 3.29 10.09
N HIS A 313 16.48 3.72 8.93
CA HIS A 313 17.17 5.00 8.73
C HIS A 313 16.46 5.84 7.69
N PHE A 314 16.41 7.16 7.87
CA PHE A 314 15.76 8.08 6.94
C PHE A 314 16.77 9.02 6.29
N PHE A 315 16.63 9.20 4.99
CA PHE A 315 17.48 10.03 4.14
C PHE A 315 16.60 10.91 3.25
N GLN A 316 17.08 12.13 2.96
CA GLN A 316 16.42 13.13 2.10
C GLN A 316 14.98 13.46 2.55
N PRO A 317 14.81 14.21 3.64
CA PRO A 317 15.87 14.73 4.53
C PRO A 317 16.39 13.66 5.50
N ASP A 318 17.60 13.86 6.01
CA ASP A 318 18.16 13.03 7.08
C ASP A 318 17.50 13.38 8.42
N TRP A 319 16.92 12.38 9.08
CA TRP A 319 16.40 12.53 10.44
C TRP A 319 16.37 11.20 11.17
N LYS A 320 16.37 11.27 12.50
CA LYS A 320 16.25 10.11 13.39
C LYS A 320 15.33 10.44 14.55
N PRO A 321 14.53 9.48 15.04
CA PRO A 321 13.81 9.69 16.29
C PRO A 321 14.79 9.90 17.45
N GLU A 322 14.44 10.75 18.40
CA GLU A 322 15.13 10.80 19.69
C GLU A 322 15.07 9.42 20.36
N SER A 323 16.19 8.98 20.91
CA SER A 323 16.26 7.77 21.72
C SER A 323 15.30 7.88 22.89
N LEU A 324 14.58 6.80 23.20
CA LEU A 324 13.84 6.74 24.45
C LEU A 324 14.88 6.87 25.57
N ALA A 325 14.78 7.93 26.37
CA ALA A 325 15.59 8.04 27.57
C ALA A 325 15.33 6.78 28.40
N ILE A 326 16.38 6.01 28.68
CA ILE A 326 16.32 4.95 29.69
C ILE A 326 16.12 5.71 31.00
N SER A 327 14.87 5.89 31.42
CA SER A 327 14.61 6.19 32.82
C SER A 327 15.09 4.97 33.58
N HIS A 328 16.31 5.03 34.12
CA HIS A 328 16.72 4.09 35.15
C HIS A 328 15.65 4.18 36.25
N PRO A 329 14.91 3.10 36.54
CA PRO A 329 14.15 3.06 37.75
C PRO A 329 15.17 2.94 38.88
N GLU A 330 15.54 4.07 39.47
CA GLU A 330 15.98 4.06 40.86
C GLU A 330 14.81 3.51 41.68
N GLY A 331 15.02 2.35 42.29
CA GLY A 331 14.07 1.75 43.22
C GLY A 331 13.75 0.30 42.89
N LYS A 332 14.59 -0.62 43.37
CA LYS A 332 14.08 -1.92 43.82
C LYS A 332 12.95 -1.65 44.84
N PRO A 333 11.88 -2.45 44.78
CA PRO A 333 11.69 -3.34 45.91
C PRO A 333 11.65 -4.80 45.48
N VAL A 334 12.35 -5.58 46.31
CA VAL A 334 12.14 -6.99 46.57
C VAL A 334 10.66 -7.22 46.90
N PHE A 335 10.01 -8.18 46.23
CA PHE A 335 9.26 -9.29 46.81
C PHE A 335 9.09 -10.40 45.77
#